data_AF-A0A972DHR2-F1
#
_entry.id   AF-A0A972DHR2-F1
#
_cell.length_a   1.000
_cell.length_b   1.000
_cell.length_c   1.000
_cell.angle_alpha   90.00
_cell.angle_beta   90.00
_cell.angle_gamma   90.00
#
_symmetry.space_group_name_H-M   'P 1'
#
loop_
_entity.id
_entity.type
_entity.pdbx_description
1 polymer ?
#
loop_
_entity_poly.entity_id
_entity_poly.type
_entity_poly.pdbx_seq_one_letter_code
_entity_poly.pdbx_strand_id
1 'polypeptide(L)'
;MGIGRTVMDITPSATNRRNSEGAFLTLEDGRIVFVYSKFIGETGADDAKAYIAKRESCDGGFTWSDDVILFSPDDFNALNIMSVSLVRLPGGDVGLFFLIRYGWHDTRPYLFRSKDEC
;
A
#
# COMPACT_ATOMS: atom_id res chain seq x y z
N MET A 1 -7.74 30.40 -11.18
CA MET A 1 -7.47 29.18 -10.39
C MET A 1 -7.09 28.08 -11.36
N GLY A 2 -5.90 27.50 -11.21
CA GLY A 2 -5.51 26.35 -12.04
C GLY A 2 -6.24 25.11 -11.56
N ILE A 3 -6.82 24.35 -12.48
CA ILE A 3 -7.15 22.95 -12.24
C ILE A 3 -5.84 22.23 -11.89
N GLY A 4 -5.85 21.36 -10.86
CA GLY A 4 -4.64 20.62 -10.47
C GLY A 4 -4.04 19.82 -11.63
N ARG A 5 -2.78 19.38 -11.49
CA ARG A 5 -2.12 18.51 -12.47
C ARG A 5 -1.98 17.09 -11.94
N THR A 6 -2.06 16.10 -12.81
CA THR A 6 -1.62 14.74 -12.49
C THR A 6 -0.11 14.72 -12.29
N VAL A 7 0.32 14.25 -11.12
CA VAL A 7 1.73 14.18 -10.70
C VAL A 7 2.29 12.76 -10.77
N MET A 8 1.42 11.76 -10.70
CA MET A 8 1.75 10.34 -10.80
C MET A 8 0.53 9.59 -11.34
N ASP A 9 0.78 8.66 -12.26
CA ASP A 9 -0.20 7.70 -12.76
C ASP A 9 0.42 6.29 -12.69
N ILE A 10 -0.21 5.38 -11.94
CA ILE A 10 0.29 4.02 -11.74
C ILE A 10 -0.62 3.08 -12.52
N THR A 11 -0.38 3.00 -13.82
CA THR A 11 -1.20 2.21 -14.74
C THR A 11 -0.93 0.71 -14.59
N PRO A 12 -1.94 -0.14 -14.88
CA PRO A 12 -1.71 -1.56 -15.04
C PRO A 12 -0.65 -1.88 -16.11
N SER A 13 0.13 -2.93 -15.88
CA SER A 13 1.12 -3.47 -16.79
C SER A 13 1.04 -4.99 -16.84
N ALA A 14 1.83 -5.62 -17.72
CA ALA A 14 1.90 -7.07 -17.82
C ALA A 14 2.31 -7.75 -16.49
N THR A 15 3.13 -7.07 -15.68
CA THR A 15 3.66 -7.55 -14.39
C THR A 15 2.92 -6.97 -13.18
N ASN A 16 2.01 -6.02 -13.38
CA ASN A 16 1.24 -5.35 -12.33
C ASN A 16 -0.19 -5.09 -12.84
N ARG A 17 -1.09 -6.04 -12.69
CA ARG A 17 -2.38 -6.02 -13.39
C ARG A 17 -3.39 -5.05 -12.80
N ARG A 18 -3.21 -4.64 -11.55
CA ARG A 18 -4.10 -3.72 -10.85
C ARG A 18 -3.39 -3.04 -9.69
N ASN A 19 -3.62 -1.75 -9.54
CA ASN A 19 -3.28 -1.01 -8.33
C ASN A 19 -4.58 -0.55 -7.69
N SER A 20 -4.82 -0.89 -6.43
CA SER A 20 -6.05 -0.53 -5.74
C SER A 20 -5.84 -0.37 -4.24
N GLU A 21 -6.89 0.09 -3.57
CA GLU A 21 -7.01 0.11 -2.10
C GLU A 21 -5.85 0.84 -1.40
N GLY A 22 -5.43 1.98 -1.95
CA GLY A 22 -4.33 2.77 -1.40
C GLY A 22 -4.75 3.70 -0.28
N ALA A 23 -3.82 3.99 0.63
CA ALA A 23 -3.96 4.94 1.72
C ALA A 23 -2.75 5.89 1.77
N PHE A 24 -2.99 7.12 2.23
CA PHE A 24 -1.95 8.13 2.42
C PHE A 24 -1.80 8.47 3.90
N LEU A 25 -0.57 8.81 4.29
CA LEU A 25 -0.28 9.38 5.60
C LEU A 25 0.85 10.40 5.49
N THR A 26 0.71 11.54 6.16
CA THR A 26 1.82 12.48 6.33
C THR A 26 2.61 12.12 7.60
N LEU A 27 3.91 11.91 7.43
CA LEU A 27 4.87 11.63 8.50
C LEU A 27 5.18 12.90 9.30
N GLU A 28 5.83 12.74 10.46
CA GLU A 28 6.17 13.88 11.32
C GLU A 28 7.20 14.82 10.66
N ASP A 29 8.07 14.29 9.80
CA ASP A 29 9.04 15.07 9.03
C ASP A 29 8.44 15.77 7.80
N GLY A 30 7.13 15.61 7.56
CA GLY A 30 6.40 16.22 6.45
C GLY A 30 6.40 15.41 5.16
N ARG A 31 7.11 14.27 5.08
CA ARG A 31 6.97 13.36 3.94
C ARG A 31 5.56 12.81 3.85
N ILE A 32 5.09 12.60 2.62
CA ILE A 32 3.82 11.92 2.35
C ILE A 32 4.15 10.49 1.95
N VAL A 33 3.59 9.53 2.67
CA VAL A 33 3.66 8.12 2.34
C VAL A 33 2.36 7.69 1.66
N PHE A 34 2.49 6.94 0.57
CA PHE A 34 1.39 6.25 -0.10
C PHE A 34 1.64 4.75 -0.04
N VAL A 35 0.74 4.00 0.58
CA VAL A 35 0.80 2.53 0.63
C VAL A 35 -0.42 1.96 -0.08
N TYR A 36 -0.22 0.94 -0.91
CA TYR A 36 -1.28 0.40 -1.76
C TYR A 36 -1.11 -1.10 -2.06
N SER A 37 -2.21 -1.74 -2.45
CA SER A 37 -2.19 -3.12 -2.95
C SER A 37 -1.72 -3.12 -4.41
N LYS A 38 -0.56 -3.72 -4.65
CA LYS A 38 0.03 -3.91 -5.98
C LYS A 38 -0.24 -5.34 -6.46
N PHE A 39 -1.28 -5.54 -7.27
CA PHE A 39 -1.65 -6.87 -7.74
C PHE A 39 -0.68 -7.37 -8.80
N ILE A 40 -0.09 -8.53 -8.51
CA ILE A 40 0.93 -9.18 -9.31
C ILE A 40 0.40 -10.51 -9.86
N GLY A 41 0.91 -10.90 -11.03
CA GLY A 41 0.52 -12.12 -11.71
C GLY A 41 -0.28 -11.88 -13.00
N GLU A 42 -1.03 -12.87 -13.43
CA GLU A 42 -1.65 -12.88 -14.76
C GLU A 42 -2.99 -12.12 -14.81
N THR A 43 -3.66 -11.96 -13.67
CA THR A 43 -5.00 -11.35 -13.58
C THR A 43 -5.05 -10.21 -12.56
N GLY A 44 -6.01 -9.30 -12.72
CA GLY A 44 -6.35 -8.26 -11.74
C GLY A 44 -7.57 -8.64 -10.90
N ALA A 45 -7.79 -9.94 -10.67
CA ALA A 45 -8.92 -10.47 -9.91
C ALA A 45 -8.78 -10.16 -8.41
N ASP A 46 -9.89 -10.23 -7.66
CA ASP A 46 -9.91 -9.91 -6.23
C ASP A 46 -9.13 -10.88 -5.35
N ASP A 47 -8.91 -12.10 -5.83
CA ASP A 47 -8.11 -13.13 -5.16
C ASP A 47 -6.71 -13.31 -5.76
N ALA A 48 -6.33 -12.48 -6.75
CA ALA A 48 -4.99 -12.52 -7.33
C ALA A 48 -3.93 -12.09 -6.30
N LYS A 49 -2.70 -12.60 -6.43
CA LYS A 49 -1.60 -12.23 -5.53
C LYS A 49 -1.38 -10.71 -5.56
N ALA A 50 -1.09 -10.12 -4.40
CA ALA A 50 -0.74 -8.70 -4.33
C ALA A 50 0.36 -8.46 -3.30
N TYR A 51 1.21 -7.49 -3.57
CA TYR A 51 2.15 -6.95 -2.61
C TYR A 51 1.55 -5.74 -1.90
N ILE A 52 2.04 -5.46 -0.69
CA ILE A 52 1.86 -4.16 -0.05
C ILE A 52 3.06 -3.30 -0.45
N ALA A 53 2.83 -2.33 -1.34
CA ALA A 53 3.86 -1.44 -1.86
C ALA A 53 3.75 -0.05 -1.24
N LYS A 54 4.89 0.60 -1.02
CA LYS A 54 5.04 1.95 -0.50
C LYS A 54 5.72 2.86 -1.53
N ARG A 55 5.25 4.10 -1.63
CA ARG A 55 5.95 5.23 -2.26
C ARG A 55 5.97 6.42 -1.32
N GLU A 56 6.96 7.29 -1.48
CA GLU A 56 7.12 8.48 -0.66
C GLU A 56 7.27 9.73 -1.51
N SER A 57 6.79 10.85 -1.00
CA SER A 57 7.01 12.18 -1.56
C SER A 57 7.58 13.11 -0.49
N CYS A 58 8.65 13.81 -0.85
CA CYS A 58 9.35 14.77 0.03
C CYS A 58 9.08 16.23 -0.34
N ASP A 59 8.25 16.49 -1.37
CA ASP A 59 8.03 17.82 -1.93
C ASP A 59 6.54 18.22 -1.93
N GLY A 60 5.74 17.63 -1.04
CA GLY A 60 4.31 17.92 -0.95
C GLY A 60 3.47 17.23 -2.03
N GLY A 61 3.96 16.12 -2.58
CA GLY A 61 3.23 15.28 -3.52
C GLY A 61 3.51 15.57 -5.00
N PHE A 62 4.50 16.40 -5.34
CA PHE A 62 4.81 16.72 -6.74
C PHE A 62 5.69 15.67 -7.41
N THR A 63 6.58 15.03 -6.66
CA THR A 63 7.39 13.90 -7.10
C THR A 63 7.27 12.74 -6.11
N TRP A 64 7.44 11.52 -6.61
CA TRP A 64 7.25 10.28 -5.86
C TRP A 64 8.40 9.32 -6.14
N SER A 65 8.80 8.57 -5.11
CA SER A 65 9.79 7.50 -5.23
C SER A 65 9.30 6.34 -6.11
N ASP A 66 10.24 5.44 -6.44
CA ASP A 66 9.89 4.10 -6.89
C ASP A 66 9.21 3.29 -5.77
N ASP A 67 8.67 2.12 -6.14
CA ASP A 67 8.03 1.21 -5.20
C ASP A 67 9.06 0.60 -4.23
N VAL A 68 8.75 0.66 -2.94
CA VAL A 68 9.34 -0.18 -1.91
C VAL A 68 8.33 -1.25 -1.51
N ILE A 69 8.68 -2.53 -1.64
CA ILE A 69 7.79 -3.62 -1.22
C ILE A 69 7.93 -3.79 0.29
N LEU A 70 6.86 -3.50 1.04
CA LEU A 70 6.82 -3.69 2.48
C LEU A 70 6.56 -5.16 2.85
N PHE A 71 5.61 -5.78 2.14
CA PHE A 71 5.20 -7.15 2.40
C PHE A 71 4.81 -7.89 1.12
N SER A 72 5.07 -9.19 1.12
CA SER A 72 4.63 -10.16 0.13
C SER A 72 3.69 -11.21 0.75
N PRO A 73 2.78 -11.83 -0.03
CA PRO A 73 1.97 -12.95 0.48
C PRO A 73 2.82 -14.10 1.01
N ASP A 74 4.01 -14.31 0.43
CA ASP A 74 4.91 -15.39 0.78
C ASP A 74 5.51 -15.18 2.20
N ASP A 75 5.66 -13.94 2.66
CA ASP A 75 6.09 -13.61 4.05
C ASP A 75 5.15 -14.19 5.11
N PHE A 76 3.90 -14.45 4.73
CA PHE A 76 2.85 -14.96 5.61
C PHE A 76 2.34 -16.34 5.21
N ASN A 77 2.90 -16.96 4.18
CA ASN A 77 2.35 -18.18 3.54
C ASN A 77 0.85 -18.00 3.19
N ALA A 78 0.51 -16.87 2.59
CA ALA A 78 -0.85 -16.46 2.24
C ALA A 78 -1.07 -16.50 0.72
N LEU A 79 -2.34 -16.58 0.31
CA LEU A 79 -2.73 -16.49 -1.10
C LEU A 79 -2.67 -15.05 -1.60
N ASN A 80 -3.10 -14.09 -0.77
CA ASN A 80 -3.20 -12.69 -1.13
C ASN A 80 -3.16 -11.80 0.13
N ILE A 81 -2.58 -10.61 -0.01
CA ILE A 81 -2.57 -9.57 1.02
C ILE A 81 -3.00 -8.24 0.39
N MET A 82 -3.98 -7.56 0.96
CA MET A 82 -4.64 -6.42 0.29
C MET A 82 -5.48 -5.55 1.24
N SER A 83 -6.20 -4.57 0.69
CA SER A 83 -7.10 -3.66 1.42
C SER A 83 -6.40 -2.83 2.49
N VAL A 84 -5.44 -2.00 2.07
CA VAL A 84 -4.62 -1.19 2.95
C VAL A 84 -5.44 -0.10 3.65
N SER A 85 -5.11 0.15 4.91
CA SER A 85 -5.47 1.39 5.62
C SER A 85 -4.28 1.86 6.46
N LEU A 86 -4.03 3.17 6.44
CA LEU A 86 -3.01 3.82 7.26
C LEU A 86 -3.66 4.78 8.25
N VAL A 87 -3.19 4.78 9.48
CA VAL A 87 -3.67 5.69 10.52
C VAL A 87 -2.57 5.98 11.54
N ARG A 88 -2.52 7.22 12.05
CA ARG A 88 -1.72 7.54 13.23
C ARG A 88 -2.47 7.07 14.48
N LEU A 89 -1.86 6.14 15.21
CA LEU A 89 -2.45 5.56 16.42
C LEU A 89 -2.27 6.50 17.62
N PRO A 90 -3.10 6.34 18.67
CA PRO A 90 -2.81 6.96 19.97
C PRO A 90 -1.40 6.57 20.45
N GLY A 91 -0.58 7.58 20.77
CA GLY A 91 0.83 7.40 21.15
C GLY A 91 1.84 7.75 20.06
N GLY A 92 1.39 8.07 18.84
CA GLY A 92 2.24 8.59 17.76
C GLY A 92 2.62 7.55 16.69
N ASP A 93 2.60 6.26 17.03
CA ASP A 93 2.89 5.17 16.09
C ASP A 93 2.05 5.24 14.80
N VAL A 94 2.65 4.81 13.69
CA VAL A 94 1.93 4.55 12.44
C VAL A 94 1.35 3.14 12.47
N GLY A 95 0.04 3.04 12.31
CA GLY A 95 -0.69 1.78 12.15
C GLY A 95 -0.98 1.51 10.68
N LEU A 96 -0.48 0.38 10.18
CA LEU A 96 -0.80 -0.17 8.87
C LEU A 96 -1.71 -1.39 9.06
N PHE A 97 -2.93 -1.29 8.55
CA PHE A 97 -3.86 -2.40 8.47
C PHE A 97 -3.90 -2.94 7.04
N PHE A 98 -3.93 -4.27 6.91
CA PHE A 98 -4.30 -4.94 5.67
C PHE A 98 -4.88 -6.33 5.98
N LEU A 99 -5.59 -6.89 5.01
CA LEU A 99 -6.14 -8.23 5.08
C LEU A 99 -5.10 -9.25 4.62
N ILE A 100 -5.04 -10.38 5.32
CA ILE A 100 -4.29 -11.56 4.88
C ILE A 100 -5.29 -12.67 4.60
N ARG A 101 -5.27 -13.18 3.36
CA ARG A 101 -6.16 -14.24 2.87
C ARG A 101 -5.41 -15.56 2.75
N TYR A 102 -5.82 -16.56 3.51
CA TYR A 102 -5.29 -17.93 3.44
C TYR A 102 -6.17 -18.85 2.59
N GLY A 103 -7.45 -18.49 2.42
CA GLY A 103 -8.41 -19.29 1.66
C GLY A 103 -9.74 -18.56 1.46
N TRP A 104 -10.68 -19.20 0.75
CA TRP A 104 -11.99 -18.60 0.43
C TRP A 104 -12.80 -18.18 1.66
N HIS A 105 -12.67 -18.94 2.76
CA HIS A 105 -13.36 -18.68 4.03
C HIS A 105 -12.41 -18.21 5.14
N ASP A 106 -11.15 -17.87 4.80
CA ASP A 106 -10.16 -17.42 5.78
C ASP A 106 -9.46 -16.17 5.28
N THR A 107 -9.97 -15.02 5.72
CA THR A 107 -9.41 -13.70 5.48
C THR A 107 -9.50 -12.92 6.77
N ARG A 108 -8.38 -12.39 7.25
CA ARG A 108 -8.30 -11.74 8.57
C ARG A 108 -7.61 -10.39 8.46
N PRO A 109 -8.08 -9.36 9.19
CA PRO A 109 -7.35 -8.10 9.30
C PRO A 109 -6.14 -8.26 10.24
N TYR A 110 -5.02 -7.68 9.84
CA TYR A 110 -3.80 -7.59 10.66
C TYR A 110 -3.41 -6.12 10.84
N LEU A 111 -2.76 -5.83 11.97
CA LEU A 111 -2.17 -4.52 12.28
C LEU A 111 -0.66 -4.66 12.40
N PHE A 112 0.07 -3.87 11.63
CA PHE A 112 1.50 -3.65 11.74
C PHE A 112 1.72 -2.24 12.29
N ARG A 113 2.63 -2.11 13.25
CA ARG A 113 2.92 -0.83 13.91
C ARG A 113 4.37 -0.45 13.66
N SER A 114 4.58 0.79 13.21
CA SER A 114 5.88 1.41 13.13
C SER A 114 5.97 2.54 14.15
N LYS A 115 7.07 2.57 14.92
CA LYS A 115 7.37 3.63 15.90
C LYS A 115 8.30 4.69 15.34
N ASP A 116 9.02 4.37 14.27
CA ASP A 116 10.06 5.16 13.64
C ASP A 116 9.66 5.65 12.24
N GLU A 117 8.40 5.43 11.85
CA GLU A 117 7.81 5.86 10.58
C GLU A 117 8.54 5.34 9.32
N CYS A 118 9.32 4.26 9.47
CA CYS A 118 10.09 3.63 8.39
C CYS A 118 9.33 2.48 7.72
#